data_AF-M5SCL0-F1
#
_entry.id   AF-M5SCL0-F1
#
_cell.length_a   1.000
_cell.length_b   1.000
_cell.length_c   1.000
_cell.angle_alpha   90.00
_cell.angle_beta   90.00
_cell.angle_gamma   90.00
#
_symmetry.space_group_name_H-M   'P 1'
#
loop_
_entity.id
_entity.type
_entity.pdbx_description
1 polymer ?
#
loop_
_entity_poly.entity_id
_entity_poly.type
_entity_poly.pdbx_seq_one_letter_code
_entity_poly.pdbx_strand_id
1 'polypeptide(L)'
;MEPTPFGEHIICGIHSADGVYRLLDSMITPRNMITIGSGHFGSFTCLSIAGIDRGAVYAFDSEFRSRWPDSRFHERFNAMADSIKEYLKMRADGKLPDKHDSYDSVFLLAEDFDSFLTRCHPPGDDDGEP
;
A
#
# COMPACT_ATOMS: atom_id res chain seq x y z
N MET A 1 -8.02 -6.56 -5.58
CA MET A 1 -6.97 -5.67 -5.05
C MET A 1 -6.05 -5.35 -6.21
N GLU A 2 -5.55 -4.12 -6.33
CA GLU A 2 -4.60 -3.82 -7.40
C GLU A 2 -3.27 -4.56 -7.20
N PRO A 3 -2.55 -4.92 -8.28
CA PRO A 3 -1.16 -5.38 -8.18
C PRO A 3 -0.27 -4.30 -7.55
N THR A 4 0.58 -4.67 -6.59
CA THR A 4 1.42 -3.72 -5.84
C THR A 4 2.88 -4.17 -5.76
N PRO A 5 3.84 -3.24 -5.52
CA PRO A 5 5.24 -3.58 -5.32
C PRO A 5 5.58 -4.09 -3.90
N PHE A 6 4.59 -4.32 -3.03
CA PHE A 6 4.83 -4.57 -1.59
C PHE A 6 4.64 -6.03 -1.14
N GLY A 7 4.19 -6.91 -2.03
CA GLY A 7 3.87 -8.29 -1.66
C GLY A 7 2.61 -8.40 -0.79
N GLU A 8 2.56 -9.41 0.08
CA GLU A 8 1.38 -9.71 0.93
C GLU A 8 1.32 -8.86 2.21
N HIS A 9 2.39 -8.16 2.58
CA HIS A 9 2.49 -7.43 3.87
C HIS A 9 2.21 -5.94 3.73
N ILE A 10 1.08 -5.61 3.11
CA ILE A 10 0.70 -4.22 2.84
C ILE A 10 0.29 -3.50 4.13
N ILE A 11 -0.28 -4.23 5.10
CA ILE A 11 -0.76 -3.71 6.38
C ILE A 11 -0.13 -4.53 7.50
N CYS A 12 0.60 -3.86 8.39
CA CYS A 12 1.23 -4.49 9.56
C CYS A 12 0.76 -3.85 10.87
N GLY A 13 0.07 -2.71 10.81
CA GLY A 13 -0.57 -2.09 11.97
C GLY A 13 -1.48 -0.93 11.57
N ILE A 14 -2.53 -0.72 12.36
CA ILE A 14 -3.44 0.43 12.26
C ILE A 14 -3.07 1.43 13.36
N HIS A 15 -3.00 2.72 13.02
CA HIS A 15 -2.68 3.77 13.97
C HIS A 15 -3.84 4.07 14.91
N SER A 16 -3.51 4.45 16.15
CA SER A 16 -4.49 5.03 17.06
C SER A 16 -4.92 6.43 16.57
N ALA A 17 -6.01 6.96 17.13
CA ALA A 17 -6.46 8.32 16.81
C ALA A 17 -5.38 9.39 17.08
N ASP A 18 -4.62 9.26 18.18
CA ASP A 18 -3.47 10.15 18.46
C ASP A 18 -2.35 9.98 17.42
N GLY A 19 -2.09 8.74 16.98
CA GLY A 19 -1.14 8.46 15.91
C GLY A 19 -1.54 9.12 14.59
N VAL A 20 -2.81 8.98 14.20
CA VAL A 20 -3.37 9.66 13.01
C VAL A 20 -3.23 11.18 13.16
N TYR A 21 -3.60 11.74 14.30
CA TYR A 21 -3.50 13.19 14.55
C TYR A 21 -2.08 13.73 14.36
N ARG A 22 -1.07 13.04 14.91
CA ARG A 22 0.35 13.43 14.74
C ARG A 22 0.84 13.34 13.29
N LEU A 23 0.22 12.49 12.47
CA LEU A 23 0.59 12.30 11.07
C LEU A 23 -0.08 13.32 10.14
N LEU A 24 -1.10 14.06 10.61
CA LEU A 24 -1.74 15.11 9.82
C LEU A 24 -0.76 16.23 9.43
N ASP A 25 0.23 16.51 10.29
CA ASP A 25 1.30 17.48 10.02
C ASP A 25 2.47 16.88 9.23
N SER A 26 2.42 15.58 8.90
CA SER A 26 3.51 14.92 8.18
C SER A 26 3.44 15.18 6.67
N MET A 27 4.59 15.40 6.06
CA MET A 27 4.74 15.50 4.59
C MET A 27 4.59 14.15 3.87
N ILE A 28 4.33 13.07 4.61
CA ILE A 28 4.23 11.71 4.09
C ILE A 28 2.86 11.51 3.42
N THR A 29 1.82 12.15 3.93
CA THR A 29 0.45 11.84 3.50
C THR A 29 0.10 12.54 2.17
N PRO A 30 -0.39 11.82 1.15
CA PRO A 30 -0.88 12.43 -0.08
C PRO A 30 -2.00 13.45 0.17
N ARG A 31 -2.11 14.47 -0.70
CA ARG A 31 -3.20 15.46 -0.60
C ARG A 31 -4.56 14.74 -0.63
N ASN A 32 -5.49 15.19 0.22
CA ASN A 32 -6.85 14.64 0.38
C ASN A 32 -6.94 13.24 1.00
N MET A 33 -5.85 12.73 1.58
CA MET A 33 -5.85 11.46 2.29
C MET A 33 -5.39 11.65 3.74
N ILE A 34 -5.71 10.69 4.60
CA ILE A 34 -5.15 10.57 5.95
C ILE A 34 -4.45 9.22 6.10
N THR A 35 -3.28 9.20 6.72
CA THR A 35 -2.57 7.94 7.00
C THR A 35 -3.19 7.27 8.22
N ILE A 36 -3.75 6.08 8.03
CA ILE A 36 -4.47 5.30 9.06
C ILE A 36 -3.68 4.07 9.53
N GLY A 37 -2.59 3.72 8.86
CA GLY A 37 -1.77 2.56 9.21
C GLY A 37 -0.45 2.53 8.46
N SER A 38 0.33 1.50 8.76
CA SER A 38 1.64 1.27 8.16
C SER A 38 1.83 -0.20 7.79
N GLY A 39 2.54 -0.43 6.70
CA GLY A 39 3.05 -1.73 6.28
C GLY A 39 4.57 -1.78 6.36
N HIS A 40 5.15 -2.87 5.84
CA HIS A 40 6.59 -2.97 5.72
C HIS A 40 7.12 -2.13 4.55
N PHE A 41 8.45 -1.90 4.56
CA PHE A 41 9.17 -1.29 3.45
C PHE A 41 8.59 0.06 2.99
N GLY A 42 8.25 0.96 3.91
CA GLY A 42 7.73 2.29 3.54
C GLY A 42 6.35 2.28 2.88
N SER A 43 5.59 1.19 3.04
CA SER A 43 4.16 1.16 2.73
C SER A 43 3.38 1.85 3.85
N PHE A 44 2.45 2.73 3.49
CA PHE A 44 1.48 3.33 4.41
C PHE A 44 0.07 3.02 3.96
N THR A 45 -0.86 2.85 4.90
CA THR A 45 -2.28 2.71 4.57
C THR A 45 -2.96 4.07 4.70
N CYS A 46 -3.60 4.53 3.63
CA CYS A 46 -4.20 5.84 3.56
C CYS A 46 -5.71 5.74 3.25
N LEU A 47 -6.52 6.53 3.94
CA LEU A 47 -7.95 6.71 3.67
C LEU A 47 -8.15 8.00 2.88
N SER A 48 -8.81 7.92 1.72
CA SER A 48 -9.23 9.09 0.97
C SER A 48 -10.40 9.79 1.65
N ILE A 49 -10.25 11.08 1.95
CA ILE A 49 -11.25 11.88 2.68
C ILE A 49 -11.96 12.91 1.80
N ALA A 50 -11.53 13.09 0.56
CA ALA A 50 -12.14 14.01 -0.39
C ALA A 50 -11.89 13.56 -1.84
N GLY A 51 -12.78 13.98 -2.75
CA GLY A 51 -12.71 13.59 -4.16
C GLY A 51 -13.78 12.56 -4.54
N ILE A 52 -13.66 12.03 -5.75
CA ILE A 52 -14.57 11.02 -6.31
C ILE A 52 -14.41 9.65 -5.65
N ASP A 53 -13.23 9.42 -5.05
CA ASP A 53 -12.78 8.20 -4.38
C ASP A 53 -12.90 8.31 -2.85
N ARG A 54 -13.63 9.31 -2.34
CA ARG A 54 -13.82 9.50 -0.90
C ARG A 54 -14.33 8.22 -0.24
N GLY A 55 -13.60 7.75 0.77
CA GLY A 55 -13.88 6.52 1.50
C GLY A 55 -13.01 5.34 1.06
N ALA A 56 -12.38 5.42 -0.11
CA ALA A 56 -11.47 4.38 -0.59
C ALA A 56 -10.19 4.33 0.24
N VAL A 57 -9.61 3.12 0.32
CA VAL A 57 -8.39 2.85 1.07
C VAL A 57 -7.28 2.42 0.12
N TYR A 58 -6.11 3.03 0.29
CA TYR A 58 -4.94 2.87 -0.56
C TYR A 58 -3.72 2.44 0.24
N ALA A 59 -2.82 1.70 -0.40
CA ALA A 59 -1.44 1.58 0.01
C ALA A 59 -0.62 2.68 -0.65
N PHE A 60 0.04 3.53 0.12
CA PHE A 60 0.96 4.56 -0.35
C PHE A 60 2.40 4.06 -0.29
N ASP A 61 3.11 4.18 -1.41
CA ASP A 61 4.52 3.83 -1.59
C ASP A 61 5.41 5.06 -1.37
N SER A 62 5.93 5.22 -0.15
CA SER A 62 6.83 6.36 0.11
C SER A 62 8.17 6.24 -0.62
N GLU A 63 8.51 5.07 -1.17
CA GLU A 63 9.75 4.85 -1.94
C GLU A 63 9.58 5.05 -3.45
N PHE A 64 8.37 5.34 -3.92
CA PHE A 64 8.05 5.59 -5.34
C PHE A 64 8.56 4.47 -6.27
N ARG A 65 8.37 3.20 -5.87
CA ARG A 65 8.88 2.03 -6.59
C ARG A 65 8.20 1.80 -7.93
N SER A 66 7.01 2.35 -8.14
CA SER A 66 6.41 2.43 -9.48
C SER A 66 7.30 3.15 -10.50
N ARG A 67 8.26 3.96 -10.05
CA ARG A 67 9.24 4.68 -10.87
C ARG A 67 10.61 4.00 -10.92
N TRP A 68 10.85 2.97 -10.11
CA TRP A 68 12.12 2.27 -10.14
C TRP A 68 12.27 1.49 -11.45
N PRO A 69 13.49 1.31 -11.97
CA PRO A 69 13.72 0.30 -13.00
C PRO A 69 13.60 -1.10 -12.39
N ASP A 70 13.15 -2.08 -13.18
CA ASP A 70 12.93 -3.46 -12.70
C ASP A 70 14.21 -4.09 -12.14
N SER A 71 15.38 -3.77 -12.69
CA SER A 71 16.68 -4.24 -12.18
C SER A 71 16.89 -3.90 -10.69
N ARG A 72 16.39 -2.75 -10.24
CA ARG A 72 16.53 -2.30 -8.85
C ARG A 72 15.72 -3.17 -7.88
N PHE A 73 14.62 -3.77 -8.32
CA PHE A 73 13.88 -4.72 -7.51
C PHE A 73 14.71 -5.99 -7.27
N HIS A 74 15.36 -6.50 -8.31
CA HIS A 74 16.22 -7.68 -8.19
C HIS A 74 17.46 -7.44 -7.32
N GLU A 75 18.01 -6.22 -7.33
CA GLU A 75 19.11 -5.84 -6.43
C GLU A 75 18.67 -5.71 -4.97
N ARG A 76 17.45 -5.24 -4.70
CA ARG A 76 16.95 -4.97 -3.35
C ARG A 76 16.29 -6.18 -2.69
N PHE A 77 15.70 -7.07 -3.48
CA PHE A 77 14.94 -8.21 -2.97
C PHE A 77 15.54 -9.52 -3.46
N ASN A 78 16.47 -10.09 -2.68
CA ASN A 78 17.10 -11.39 -2.98
C ASN A 78 16.08 -12.54 -3.05
N ALA A 79 15.05 -12.51 -2.20
CA ALA A 79 13.91 -13.43 -2.22
C ALA A 79 12.64 -12.61 -2.49
N MET A 80 12.33 -12.40 -3.77
CA MET A 80 11.17 -11.62 -4.19
C MET A 80 9.89 -12.45 -4.08
N ALA A 81 8.87 -11.90 -3.42
CA ALA A 81 7.54 -12.51 -3.34
C ALA A 81 6.91 -12.66 -4.73
N ASP A 82 6.10 -13.71 -4.93
CA ASP A 82 5.51 -14.01 -6.24
C ASP A 82 4.56 -12.91 -6.72
N SER A 83 3.84 -12.26 -5.81
CA SER A 83 3.00 -11.09 -6.11
C SER A 83 3.81 -9.89 -6.62
N ILE A 84 5.05 -9.69 -6.16
CA ILE A 84 5.94 -8.65 -6.70
C ILE A 84 6.43 -9.06 -8.10
N LYS A 85 6.75 -10.34 -8.32
CA LYS A 85 7.12 -10.85 -9.66
C LYS A 85 5.98 -10.67 -10.66
N GLU A 86 4.75 -10.93 -10.24
CA GLU A 86 3.54 -10.73 -11.04
C GLU A 86 3.35 -9.24 -11.37
N TYR A 87 3.50 -8.35 -10.39
CA TYR A 87 3.47 -6.90 -10.61
C TYR A 87 4.50 -6.47 -11.67
N LEU A 88 5.75 -6.92 -11.56
CA LEU A 88 6.81 -6.59 -12.54
C LEU A 88 6.48 -7.12 -13.93
N LYS A 89 5.94 -8.34 -14.03
CA LYS A 89 5.50 -8.92 -15.30
C LYS A 89 4.38 -8.10 -15.94
N MET A 90 3.36 -7.73 -15.17
CA MET A 90 2.25 -6.91 -15.67
C MET A 90 2.74 -5.54 -16.13
N ARG A 91 3.70 -4.95 -15.42
CA ARG A 91 4.33 -3.68 -15.80
C ARG A 91 5.08 -3.79 -17.13
N ALA A 92 5.92 -4.80 -17.28
CA ALA A 92 6.68 -5.05 -18.52
C ALA A 92 5.76 -5.28 -19.73
N ASP A 93 4.62 -5.94 -19.50
CA ASP A 93 3.59 -6.18 -20.52
C ASP A 93 2.70 -4.95 -20.81
N GLY A 94 2.84 -3.85 -20.06
CA GLY A 94 1.95 -2.68 -20.16
C GLY A 94 0.50 -2.97 -19.74
N LYS A 95 0.30 -3.92 -18.82
CA LYS A 95 -1.02 -4.42 -18.36
C LYS A 95 -1.39 -3.94 -16.95
N LEU A 96 -0.62 -3.04 -16.36
CA LEU A 96 -1.03 -2.42 -15.10
C LEU A 96 -2.28 -1.56 -15.33
N PRO A 97 -3.18 -1.46 -14.33
CA PRO A 97 -4.31 -0.55 -14.41
C PRO A 97 -3.84 0.88 -14.68
N ASP A 98 -4.56 1.60 -15.54
CA ASP A 98 -4.33 3.02 -15.76
C ASP A 98 -4.61 3.80 -14.47
N LYS A 99 -3.69 4.67 -14.10
CA LYS A 99 -3.81 5.56 -12.95
C LYS A 99 -3.60 6.99 -13.39
N HIS A 100 -4.30 7.91 -12.74
CA HIS A 100 -3.97 9.31 -12.85
C HIS A 100 -2.58 9.55 -12.24
N ASP A 101 -1.76 10.43 -12.82
CA ASP A 101 -0.36 10.66 -12.37
C ASP A 101 -0.24 11.01 -10.88
N SER A 102 -1.25 11.66 -10.32
CA SER A 102 -1.28 11.97 -8.87
C SER A 102 -1.45 10.73 -7.99
N TYR A 103 -1.76 9.58 -8.57
CA TYR A 103 -1.96 8.29 -7.94
C TYR A 103 -0.84 7.27 -8.27
N ASP A 104 0.25 7.69 -8.95
CA ASP A 104 1.36 6.82 -9.37
C ASP A 104 1.95 5.95 -8.25
N SER A 105 1.91 6.45 -7.02
CA SER A 105 2.51 5.80 -5.84
C SER A 105 1.46 5.36 -4.82
N VAL A 106 0.19 5.29 -5.23
CA VAL A 106 -0.87 4.70 -4.40
C VAL A 106 -1.54 3.54 -5.13
N PHE A 107 -1.93 2.52 -4.38
CA PHE A 107 -2.47 1.28 -4.89
C PHE A 107 -3.77 0.96 -4.16
N LEU A 108 -4.86 0.76 -4.88
CA LEU A 108 -6.18 0.57 -4.30
C LEU A 108 -6.26 -0.76 -3.54
N LEU A 109 -6.60 -0.68 -2.25
CA LEU A 109 -6.84 -1.83 -1.38
C LEU A 109 -8.32 -2.16 -1.31
N ALA A 110 -9.16 -1.15 -1.12
CA ALA A 110 -10.62 -1.27 -1.07
C ALA A 110 -11.29 0.01 -1.56
N GLU A 111 -12.47 -0.13 -2.16
CA GLU A 111 -13.27 1.00 -2.67
C GLU A 111 -13.96 1.79 -1.55
N ASP A 112 -14.08 1.19 -0.36
CA ASP A 112 -14.65 1.81 0.82
C ASP A 112 -14.01 1.24 2.10
N PHE A 113 -14.19 1.95 3.22
CA PHE A 113 -13.57 1.61 4.49
C PHE A 113 -14.17 0.35 5.14
N ASP A 114 -15.45 0.07 4.96
CA ASP A 114 -16.07 -1.13 5.52
C ASP A 114 -15.55 -2.39 4.80
N SER A 115 -15.47 -2.34 3.47
CA SER A 115 -14.83 -3.35 2.64
C SER A 115 -13.36 -3.58 3.01
N PHE A 116 -12.65 -2.51 3.41
CA PHE A 116 -11.29 -2.64 3.94
C PHE A 116 -11.27 -3.42 5.26
N LEU A 117 -12.09 -3.03 6.23
CA LEU A 117 -12.14 -3.67 7.56
C LEU A 117 -12.51 -5.15 7.48
N THR A 118 -13.42 -5.55 6.58
CA THR A 118 -13.79 -6.97 6.41
C THR A 118 -12.64 -7.86 5.93
N ARG A 119 -11.61 -7.26 5.29
CA ARG A 119 -10.42 -7.95 4.80
C ARG A 119 -9.26 -7.90 5.80
N CYS A 120 -9.34 -7.01 6.79
CA CYS A 120 -8.35 -6.96 7.85
C CYS A 120 -8.58 -8.14 8.80
N HIS A 121 -7.65 -9.08 8.75
CA HIS A 121 -7.57 -10.14 9.74
C HIS A 121 -6.49 -9.78 10.76
N PRO A 122 -6.71 -10.04 12.06
CA PRO A 122 -5.61 -10.02 13.00
C PRO A 122 -4.53 -10.99 12.48
N PRO A 123 -3.24 -10.73 12.76
CA PRO A 123 -2.24 -11.76 12.54
C PRO A 123 -2.78 -13.03 13.20
N GLY A 124 -2.88 -14.12 12.44
CA GLY A 124 -3.21 -15.40 13.04
C GLY A 124 -2.27 -15.61 14.21
N ASP A 125 -2.78 -16.17 15.31
CA ASP A 125 -1.90 -16.70 16.35
C ASP A 125 -1.02 -17.74 15.64
N ASP A 126 0.17 -17.32 15.21
CA ASP A 126 1.19 -18.23 14.75
C ASP A 126 1.55 -18.99 16.02
N ASP A 127 0.89 -20.12 16.19
CA ASP A 127 1.05 -21.05 17.29
C ASP A 127 2.54 -21.18 17.55
N GLY A 128 2.96 -20.69 18.72
CA GLY A 128 4.32 -20.86 19.16
C GLY A 128 4.67 -22.33 19.07
N GLU A 129 5.68 -22.65 18.28
CA GLU A 129 6.52 -23.79 18.55
C GLU A 129 7.99 -23.34 18.67
N PRO A 130 8.72 -23.96 19.61
CA PRO A 130 9.89 -23.39 20.29
C PRO A 130 11.17 -23.26 19.46
#